data_AF-E3GZ98-F1
#
_entry.id   AF-E3GZ98-F1
#
_cell.length_a   1.000
_cell.length_b   1.000
_cell.length_c   1.000
_cell.angle_alpha   90.00
_cell.angle_beta   90.00
_cell.angle_gamma   90.00
#
_symmetry.space_group_name_H-M   'P 1'
#
loop_
_entity.id
_entity.type
_entity.pdbx_description
1 polymer ?
#
loop_
_entity_poly.entity_id
_entity_poly.type
_entity_poly.pdbx_seq_one_letter_code
_entity_poly.pdbx_strand_id
1 'polypeptide(L)'
;MSLILAYVGKKGCVIAGDKRKIAYFGDKSSRKILEEKLYTGKIKTLDELFEEAKKLGVSINITDNAKKVREKGHVAIGEVGIKATHSAKRRRLYATTNCYEIIELEGSKIVKRKKGNSALIVFGNRITKKISNEILKKEFNPKMSLQEIANLFKKIIKKASELTPTINKSCDIVIKNPILNKEMAEKILEMSISEDIKNLRKWRKSLKDKMIKAAKEITLASKIITEGDVGEIVDIKDGKIMVKLNQDVCAYDLNWEKVANPGEIVTMTADNPSEIKVGDKVVIENEELYVERCKEPLQCEVILTYCNRG
;
A
#
# COMPACT_ATOMS: atom_id res chain seq x y z
N MET A 1 -9.27 12.75 -4.57
CA MET A 1 -8.20 13.77 -4.63
C MET A 1 -8.18 14.56 -3.33
N SER A 2 -7.05 15.18 -3.01
CA SER A 2 -6.79 15.90 -1.76
C SER A 2 -6.64 17.40 -1.98
N LEU A 3 -6.84 18.21 -0.94
CA LEU A 3 -6.47 19.63 -0.88
C LEU A 3 -5.19 19.79 -0.05
N ILE A 4 -4.15 20.38 -0.66
CA ILE A 4 -2.96 20.87 0.02
C ILE A 4 -2.79 22.34 -0.30
N LEU A 5 -2.61 23.14 0.74
CA LEU A 5 -2.31 24.56 0.68
C LEU A 5 -0.90 24.78 1.20
N ALA A 6 -0.12 25.60 0.53
CA ALA A 6 1.18 25.98 1.01
C ALA A 6 1.49 27.45 0.78
N TYR A 7 2.14 28.05 1.76
CA TYR A 7 2.82 29.34 1.66
C TYR A 7 4.31 29.09 1.81
N VAL A 8 5.10 29.74 0.96
CA VAL A 8 6.56 29.73 1.00
C VAL A 8 7.03 31.15 0.82
N GLY A 9 7.87 31.64 1.73
CA GLY A 9 8.41 32.99 1.66
C GLY A 9 9.58 33.23 2.60
N LYS A 10 10.01 34.49 2.69
CA LYS A 10 11.15 34.91 3.51
C LYS A 10 10.99 34.61 5.01
N LYS A 11 9.76 34.62 5.52
CA LYS A 11 9.45 34.33 6.93
C LYS A 11 9.53 32.83 7.27
N GLY A 12 9.48 31.96 6.26
CA GLY A 12 9.31 30.52 6.45
C GLY A 12 8.31 29.93 5.45
N CYS A 13 7.82 28.73 5.75
CA CYS A 13 6.76 28.08 5.02
C CYS A 13 5.67 27.53 5.96
N VAL A 14 4.47 27.40 5.40
CA VAL A 14 3.31 26.76 6.03
C VAL A 14 2.76 25.78 5.01
N ILE A 15 2.51 24.52 5.39
CA ILE A 15 1.78 23.56 4.56
C ILE A 15 0.61 23.01 5.38
N ALA A 16 -0.58 23.02 4.80
CA ALA A 16 -1.77 22.39 5.35
C ALA A 16 -2.35 21.38 4.36
N GLY A 17 -2.88 20.28 4.86
CA GLY A 17 -3.51 19.26 4.01
C GLY A 17 -4.67 18.58 4.69
N ASP A 18 -5.74 18.34 3.94
CA ASP A 18 -6.91 17.62 4.43
C ASP A 18 -6.58 16.13 4.68
N LYS A 19 -7.39 15.45 5.49
CA LYS A 19 -7.12 14.05 5.87
C LYS A 19 -7.98 13.02 5.15
N ARG A 20 -8.85 13.44 4.23
CA ARG A 20 -9.77 12.54 3.51
C ARG A 20 -9.10 11.80 2.37
N LYS A 21 -9.33 10.51 2.25
CA LYS A 21 -8.95 9.70 1.11
C LYS A 21 -10.16 8.88 0.68
N ILE A 22 -10.46 8.97 -0.61
CA ILE A 22 -11.56 8.24 -1.25
C ILE A 22 -10.93 7.22 -2.18
N ALA A 23 -11.32 5.95 -2.01
CA ALA A 23 -11.00 4.85 -2.92
C ALA A 23 -12.26 4.45 -3.68
N TYR A 24 -12.10 4.25 -4.99
CA TYR A 24 -13.18 3.87 -5.90
C TYR A 24 -12.90 2.50 -6.50
N PHE A 25 -13.88 1.61 -6.43
CA PHE A 25 -13.83 0.25 -6.94
C PHE A 25 -14.93 0.03 -7.96
N GLY A 26 -14.65 -0.73 -9.02
CA GLY A 26 -15.54 -0.94 -10.16
C GLY A 26 -14.89 -0.53 -11.48
N ASP A 27 -15.70 -0.49 -12.54
CA ASP A 27 -15.22 -0.23 -13.89
C ASP A 27 -14.50 1.12 -14.03
N LYS A 28 -13.47 1.18 -14.88
CA LYS A 28 -12.64 2.36 -15.07
C LYS A 28 -13.43 3.54 -15.66
N SER A 29 -14.36 3.27 -16.59
CA SER A 29 -15.16 4.32 -17.23
C SER A 29 -16.16 4.92 -16.24
N SER A 30 -16.88 4.08 -15.49
CA SER A 30 -17.81 4.51 -14.43
C SER A 30 -17.11 5.33 -13.36
N ARG A 31 -15.93 4.88 -12.88
CA ARG A 31 -15.14 5.64 -11.90
C ARG A 31 -14.76 7.03 -12.42
N LYS A 32 -14.36 7.14 -13.70
CA LYS A 32 -14.00 8.42 -14.30
C LYS A 32 -15.18 9.39 -14.36
N ILE A 33 -16.38 8.89 -14.69
CA ILE A 33 -17.62 9.69 -14.72
C ILE A 33 -17.93 10.23 -13.32
N LEU A 34 -17.89 9.36 -12.31
CA LEU A 34 -18.13 9.74 -10.91
C LEU A 34 -17.12 10.77 -10.42
N GLU A 35 -15.82 10.53 -10.67
CA GLU A 35 -14.75 11.45 -10.31
C GLU A 35 -14.92 12.81 -10.98
N GLU A 36 -15.31 12.87 -12.25
CA GLU A 36 -15.57 14.14 -12.94
C GLU A 36 -16.76 14.88 -12.28
N LYS A 37 -17.90 14.22 -12.07
CA LYS A 37 -19.05 14.84 -11.38
C LYS A 37 -18.65 15.41 -10.01
N LEU A 38 -17.87 14.64 -9.26
CA LEU A 38 -17.39 15.02 -7.94
C LEU A 38 -16.41 16.21 -7.97
N TYR A 39 -15.40 16.17 -8.84
CA TYR A 39 -14.34 17.18 -8.89
C TYR A 39 -14.78 18.49 -9.54
N THR A 40 -15.85 18.44 -10.32
CA THR A 40 -16.49 19.62 -10.91
C THR A 40 -17.48 20.31 -9.99
N GLY A 41 -17.85 19.69 -8.87
CA GLY A 41 -18.80 20.22 -7.90
C GLY A 41 -20.27 19.92 -8.21
N LYS A 42 -20.54 18.97 -9.13
CA LYS A 42 -21.92 18.49 -9.37
C LYS A 42 -22.46 17.68 -8.20
N ILE A 43 -21.56 17.05 -7.42
CA ILE A 43 -21.86 16.34 -6.17
C ILE A 43 -21.38 17.20 -5.00
N LYS A 44 -22.31 17.60 -4.13
CA LYS A 44 -22.12 18.53 -3.02
C LYS A 44 -22.12 17.84 -1.66
N THR A 45 -22.85 16.73 -1.52
CA THR A 45 -23.00 16.01 -0.25
C THR A 45 -22.46 14.59 -0.32
N LEU A 46 -22.24 13.96 0.85
CA LEU A 46 -21.85 12.55 0.92
C LEU A 46 -22.96 11.63 0.41
N ASP A 47 -24.23 11.94 0.70
CA ASP A 47 -25.36 11.13 0.27
C ASP A 47 -25.48 11.13 -1.26
N GLU A 48 -25.38 12.31 -1.89
CA GLU A 48 -25.33 12.42 -3.36
C GLU A 48 -24.16 11.63 -3.96
N LEU A 49 -23.00 11.59 -3.28
CA LEU A 49 -21.86 10.81 -3.72
C LEU A 49 -22.16 9.30 -3.70
N PHE A 50 -22.76 8.79 -2.63
CA PHE A 50 -23.10 7.38 -2.51
C PHE A 50 -24.21 6.97 -3.50
N GLU A 51 -25.23 7.80 -3.67
CA GLU A 51 -26.30 7.56 -4.65
C GLU A 51 -25.78 7.50 -6.08
N GLU A 52 -24.97 8.48 -6.48
CA GLU A 52 -24.39 8.52 -7.82
C GLU A 52 -23.43 7.34 -8.05
N ALA A 53 -22.66 6.95 -7.02
CA ALA A 53 -21.79 5.79 -7.11
C ALA A 53 -22.57 4.49 -7.28
N LYS A 54 -23.67 4.31 -6.53
CA LYS A 54 -24.57 3.16 -6.67
C LYS A 54 -25.15 3.06 -8.08
N LYS A 55 -25.62 4.19 -8.65
CA LYS A 55 -26.13 4.25 -10.03
C LYS A 55 -25.10 3.83 -11.08
N LEU A 56 -23.82 4.15 -10.83
CA LEU A 56 -22.71 3.82 -11.74
C LEU A 56 -22.05 2.46 -11.47
N GLY A 57 -22.56 1.69 -10.49
CA GLY A 57 -21.95 0.42 -10.08
C GLY A 57 -20.56 0.59 -9.47
N VAL A 58 -20.28 1.75 -8.85
CA VAL A 58 -19.00 2.07 -8.22
C VAL A 58 -19.14 1.93 -6.71
N SER A 59 -18.29 1.10 -6.09
CA SER A 59 -18.17 1.03 -4.63
C SER A 59 -17.15 2.06 -4.14
N ILE A 60 -17.46 2.73 -3.02
CA ILE A 60 -16.60 3.77 -2.43
C ILE A 60 -16.16 3.35 -1.03
N ASN A 61 -14.88 3.58 -0.71
CA ASN A 61 -14.38 3.57 0.65
C ASN A 61 -13.76 4.93 1.01
N ILE A 62 -14.21 5.54 2.10
CA ILE A 62 -13.75 6.86 2.58
C ILE A 62 -13.02 6.67 3.91
N THR A 63 -11.84 7.28 4.02
CA THR A 63 -11.05 7.32 5.27
C THR A 63 -10.61 8.75 5.55
N ASP A 64 -10.65 9.18 6.80
CA ASP A 64 -10.40 10.57 7.21
C ASP A 64 -9.13 10.74 8.08
N ASN A 65 -8.21 9.77 8.01
CA ASN A 65 -6.98 9.73 8.79
C ASN A 65 -5.70 9.79 7.92
N ALA A 66 -5.81 10.17 6.65
CA ALA A 66 -4.65 10.19 5.75
C ALA A 66 -3.65 11.30 6.13
N LYS A 67 -2.40 10.92 6.40
CA LYS A 67 -1.29 11.85 6.65
C LYS A 67 -0.70 12.36 5.33
N LYS A 68 -1.16 13.53 4.88
CA LYS A 68 -0.74 14.13 3.59
C LYS A 68 0.33 15.20 3.73
N VAL A 69 0.45 15.75 4.93
CA VAL A 69 1.51 16.66 5.31
C VAL A 69 2.42 15.96 6.30
N ARG A 70 3.72 16.12 6.11
CA ARG A 70 4.74 15.62 7.02
C ARG A 70 5.90 16.60 7.05
N GLU A 71 6.79 16.41 8.01
CA GLU A 71 8.01 17.17 8.14
C GLU A 71 9.23 16.26 8.14
N LYS A 72 10.36 16.82 7.74
CA LYS A 72 11.67 16.17 7.79
C LYS A 72 12.73 17.23 8.06
N GLY A 73 13.24 17.27 9.29
CA GLY A 73 14.14 18.34 9.74
C GLY A 73 13.53 19.72 9.48
N HIS A 74 14.21 20.49 8.64
CA HIS A 74 13.82 21.86 8.24
C HIS A 74 12.88 21.93 7.03
N VAL A 75 12.39 20.80 6.52
CA VAL A 75 11.53 20.73 5.33
C VAL A 75 10.10 20.32 5.69
N ALA A 76 9.13 21.08 5.20
CA ALA A 76 7.73 20.69 5.17
C ALA A 76 7.41 19.99 3.84
N ILE A 77 6.67 18.88 3.89
CA ILE A 77 6.37 18.05 2.72
C ILE A 77 4.86 17.85 2.61
N GLY A 78 4.28 18.23 1.48
CA GLY A 78 2.89 17.93 1.12
C GLY A 78 2.82 16.93 -0.04
N GLU A 79 1.99 15.90 0.07
CA GLU A 79 1.82 14.87 -0.97
C GLU A 79 0.36 14.66 -1.36
N VAL A 80 0.07 14.79 -2.66
CA VAL A 80 -1.17 14.31 -3.26
C VAL A 80 -0.85 13.19 -4.25
N GLY A 81 -1.77 12.25 -4.42
CA GLY A 81 -1.55 11.17 -5.37
C GLY A 81 -2.83 10.44 -5.76
N ILE A 82 -2.72 9.75 -6.89
CA ILE A 82 -3.75 8.87 -7.44
C ILE A 82 -3.10 7.50 -7.56
N LYS A 83 -3.80 6.48 -7.05
CA LYS A 83 -3.42 5.08 -7.20
C LYS A 83 -4.48 4.39 -8.06
N ALA A 84 -4.05 3.80 -9.15
CA ALA A 84 -4.82 2.86 -9.96
C ALA A 84 -4.12 1.50 -9.94
N THR A 85 -4.79 0.46 -10.46
CA THR A 85 -4.33 -0.94 -10.42
C THR A 85 -2.88 -1.11 -10.88
N HIS A 86 -2.48 -0.42 -11.96
CA HIS A 86 -1.13 -0.53 -12.53
C HIS A 86 -0.31 0.77 -12.49
N SER A 87 -0.82 1.84 -11.86
CA SER A 87 -0.08 3.09 -11.81
C SER A 87 -0.28 3.83 -10.50
N ALA A 88 0.82 4.41 -10.00
CA ALA A 88 0.80 5.31 -8.86
C ALA A 88 1.46 6.62 -9.28
N LYS A 89 0.64 7.66 -9.45
CA LYS A 89 1.11 9.01 -9.74
C LYS A 89 1.03 9.84 -8.46
N ARG A 90 2.12 10.48 -8.10
CA ARG A 90 2.19 11.32 -6.89
C ARG A 90 2.79 12.67 -7.26
N ARG A 91 2.27 13.72 -6.65
CA ARG A 91 2.83 15.06 -6.73
C ARG A 91 3.18 15.50 -5.32
N ARG A 92 4.45 15.82 -5.11
CA ARG A 92 5.00 16.24 -3.82
C ARG A 92 5.49 17.66 -3.90
N LEU A 93 5.19 18.43 -2.87
CA LEU A 93 5.78 19.73 -2.58
C LEU A 93 6.73 19.55 -1.41
N TYR A 94 7.98 19.97 -1.59
CA TYR A 94 8.97 20.13 -0.54
C TYR A 94 9.18 21.63 -0.37
N ALA A 95 9.06 22.15 0.85
CA ALA A 95 9.19 23.58 1.11
C ALA A 95 9.98 23.86 2.39
N THR A 96 10.75 24.94 2.35
CA THR A 96 11.46 25.53 3.49
C THR A 96 11.43 27.06 3.36
N THR A 97 12.12 27.79 4.24
CA THR A 97 12.22 29.25 4.15
C THR A 97 12.73 29.67 2.77
N ASN A 98 11.93 30.49 2.07
CA ASN A 98 12.23 31.09 0.78
C ASN A 98 12.62 30.13 -0.36
N CYS A 99 12.30 28.83 -0.25
CA CYS A 99 12.58 27.86 -1.30
C CYS A 99 11.55 26.72 -1.30
N TYR A 100 11.16 26.27 -2.48
CA TYR A 100 10.35 25.08 -2.67
C TYR A 100 10.71 24.31 -3.94
N GLU A 101 10.39 23.03 -3.91
CA GLU A 101 10.47 22.16 -5.07
C GLU A 101 9.23 21.27 -5.16
N ILE A 102 8.63 21.22 -6.34
CA ILE A 102 7.53 20.33 -6.68
C ILE A 102 8.08 19.22 -7.58
N ILE A 103 7.87 17.98 -7.19
CA ILE A 103 8.18 16.81 -8.02
C ILE A 103 6.91 16.03 -8.34
N GLU A 104 6.86 15.47 -9.55
CA GLU A 104 5.87 14.48 -9.94
C GLU A 104 6.57 13.13 -10.11
N LEU A 105 6.00 12.11 -9.48
CA LEU A 105 6.52 10.76 -9.42
C LEU A 105 5.55 9.81 -10.13
N GLU A 106 6.09 8.96 -11.00
CA GLU A 106 5.41 7.75 -11.49
C GLU A 106 6.14 6.54 -10.91
N GLY A 107 5.46 5.82 -10.00
CA GLY A 107 6.11 4.81 -9.18
C GLY A 107 7.20 5.42 -8.29
N SER A 108 8.47 5.19 -8.64
CA SER A 108 9.66 5.75 -7.96
C SER A 108 10.55 6.61 -8.88
N LYS A 109 10.07 6.95 -10.08
CA LYS A 109 10.77 7.79 -11.05
C LYS A 109 10.23 9.21 -10.96
N ILE A 110 11.12 10.21 -10.86
CA ILE A 110 10.73 11.61 -11.07
C ILE A 110 10.49 11.80 -12.57
N VAL A 111 9.29 12.22 -12.93
CA VAL A 111 8.93 12.54 -14.33
C VAL A 111 8.88 14.05 -14.58
N LYS A 112 8.69 14.85 -13.52
CA LYS A 112 8.69 16.31 -13.60
C LYS A 112 9.23 16.93 -12.32
N ARG A 113 9.93 18.05 -12.46
CA ARG A 113 10.51 18.81 -11.36
C ARG A 113 10.33 20.30 -11.63
N LYS A 114 9.94 21.07 -10.61
CA LYS A 114 9.81 22.52 -10.65
C LYS A 114 10.35 23.12 -9.36
N LYS A 115 11.33 24.02 -9.45
CA LYS A 115 11.86 24.79 -8.32
C LYS A 115 11.22 26.19 -8.28
N GLY A 116 11.24 26.82 -7.11
CA GLY A 116 10.88 28.22 -6.95
C GLY A 116 11.21 28.74 -5.54
N ASN A 117 11.07 30.04 -5.34
CA ASN A 117 11.48 30.70 -4.09
C ASN A 117 10.29 30.95 -3.17
N SER A 118 9.43 31.90 -3.54
CA SER A 118 8.24 32.28 -2.78
C SER A 118 6.99 32.01 -3.60
N ALA A 119 5.95 31.45 -2.98
CA ALA A 119 4.68 31.16 -3.64
C ALA A 119 3.55 30.87 -2.65
N LEU A 120 2.31 31.10 -3.10
CA LEU A 120 1.13 30.39 -2.62
C LEU A 120 0.84 29.23 -3.58
N ILE A 121 0.76 28.01 -3.06
CA ILE A 121 0.62 26.79 -3.84
C ILE A 121 -0.65 26.07 -3.40
N VAL A 122 -1.48 25.70 -4.37
CA VAL A 122 -2.73 24.95 -4.13
C VAL A 122 -2.72 23.67 -4.96
N PHE A 123 -2.64 22.52 -4.30
CA PHE A 123 -2.98 21.24 -4.89
C PHE A 123 -4.41 20.88 -4.51
N GLY A 124 -5.19 20.45 -5.50
CA GLY A 124 -6.62 20.26 -5.33
C GLY A 124 -7.29 19.84 -6.63
N ASN A 125 -8.48 19.29 -6.51
CA ASN A 125 -9.41 19.17 -7.63
C ASN A 125 -9.95 20.56 -8.03
N ARG A 126 -10.81 20.62 -9.06
CA ARG A 126 -11.27 21.90 -9.63
C ARG A 126 -12.05 22.75 -8.62
N ILE A 127 -13.01 22.14 -7.91
CA ILE A 127 -13.82 22.84 -6.90
C ILE A 127 -12.99 23.36 -5.71
N THR A 128 -12.13 22.52 -5.13
CA THR A 128 -11.30 22.92 -3.98
C THR A 128 -10.30 24.02 -4.35
N LYS A 129 -9.73 23.97 -5.56
CA LYS A 129 -8.88 25.05 -6.08
C LYS A 129 -9.64 26.36 -6.25
N LYS A 130 -10.85 26.32 -6.80
CA LYS A 130 -11.69 27.50 -6.97
C LYS A 130 -11.95 28.18 -5.62
N ILE A 131 -12.48 27.42 -4.65
CA ILE A 131 -12.78 27.90 -3.29
C ILE A 131 -11.52 28.47 -2.63
N SER A 132 -10.42 27.74 -2.68
CA SER A 132 -9.15 28.17 -2.08
C SER A 132 -8.66 29.48 -2.66
N ASN A 133 -8.65 29.60 -4.00
CA ASN A 133 -8.16 30.80 -4.67
C ASN A 133 -9.07 32.02 -4.41
N GLU A 134 -10.38 31.83 -4.31
CA GLU A 134 -11.32 32.91 -3.98
C GLU A 134 -11.06 33.48 -2.58
N ILE A 135 -10.86 32.61 -1.59
CA ILE A 135 -10.58 33.04 -0.20
C ILE A 135 -9.19 33.65 -0.10
N LEU A 136 -8.17 33.03 -0.72
CA LEU A 136 -6.80 33.57 -0.72
C LEU A 136 -6.74 34.96 -1.33
N LYS A 137 -7.42 35.20 -2.47
CA LYS A 137 -7.44 36.52 -3.10
C LYS A 137 -8.06 37.62 -2.21
N LYS A 138 -9.04 37.26 -1.38
CA LYS A 138 -9.75 38.20 -0.51
C LYS A 138 -9.04 38.47 0.80
N GLU A 139 -8.45 37.43 1.39
CA GLU A 139 -8.02 37.47 2.79
C GLU A 139 -6.50 37.42 2.97
N PHE A 140 -5.74 36.89 2.00
CA PHE A 140 -4.29 36.78 2.16
C PHE A 140 -3.63 38.15 2.14
N ASN A 141 -2.71 38.38 3.08
CA ASN A 141 -1.85 39.55 3.11
C ASN A 141 -0.39 39.11 3.35
N PRO A 142 0.60 39.57 2.53
CA PRO A 142 2.02 39.26 2.74
C PRO A 142 2.57 39.63 4.13
N LYS A 143 1.93 40.58 4.83
CA LYS A 143 2.29 40.98 6.19
C LYS A 143 1.88 39.97 7.26
N MET A 144 0.97 39.04 6.97
CA MET A 144 0.56 37.98 7.90
C MET A 144 1.76 37.20 8.45
N SER A 145 1.70 36.88 9.73
CA SER A 145 2.54 35.91 10.41
C SER A 145 2.28 34.49 9.88
N LEU A 146 3.22 33.57 10.11
CA LEU A 146 3.02 32.17 9.72
C LEU A 146 1.81 31.53 10.42
N GLN A 147 1.50 31.96 11.64
CA GLN A 147 0.35 31.45 12.38
C GLN A 147 -0.98 31.95 11.81
N GLU A 148 -1.06 33.22 11.39
CA GLU A 148 -2.23 33.76 10.70
C GLU A 148 -2.45 33.05 9.36
N ILE A 149 -1.39 32.76 8.61
CA ILE A 149 -1.47 31.98 7.37
C ILE A 149 -1.95 30.56 7.64
N ALA A 150 -1.46 29.91 8.71
CA ALA A 150 -1.94 28.60 9.12
C ALA A 150 -3.44 28.61 9.47
N ASN A 151 -3.90 29.64 10.18
CA ASN A 151 -5.32 29.81 10.50
C ASN A 151 -6.17 30.07 9.26
N LEU A 152 -5.67 30.87 8.30
CA LEU A 152 -6.31 31.06 7.00
C LEU A 152 -6.45 29.73 6.25
N PHE A 153 -5.42 28.89 6.24
CA PHE A 153 -5.49 27.56 5.61
C PHE A 153 -6.50 26.63 6.29
N LYS A 154 -6.58 26.63 7.64
CA LYS A 154 -7.64 25.89 8.37
C LYS A 154 -9.03 26.36 7.93
N LYS A 155 -9.23 27.67 7.83
CA LYS A 155 -10.50 28.27 7.40
C LYS A 155 -10.87 27.84 5.97
N ILE A 156 -9.91 27.86 5.04
CA ILE A 156 -10.14 27.40 3.66
C ILE A 156 -10.54 25.92 3.62
N ILE A 157 -9.83 25.05 4.34
CA ILE A 157 -10.15 23.61 4.38
C ILE A 157 -11.53 23.38 4.98
N LYS A 158 -11.84 24.04 6.10
CA LYS A 158 -13.18 23.98 6.71
C LYS A 158 -14.25 24.41 5.69
N LYS A 159 -14.07 25.56 5.04
CA LYS A 159 -15.06 26.07 4.09
C LYS A 159 -15.24 25.16 2.88
N ALA A 160 -14.15 24.62 2.35
CA ALA A 160 -14.24 23.68 1.24
C ALA A 160 -14.92 22.36 1.66
N SER A 161 -14.78 21.91 2.91
CA SER A 161 -15.45 20.68 3.40
C SER A 161 -16.97 20.83 3.52
N GLU A 162 -17.46 22.06 3.66
CA GLU A 162 -18.90 22.37 3.65
C GLU A 162 -19.50 22.35 2.23
N LEU A 163 -18.66 22.43 1.19
CA LEU A 163 -19.08 22.63 -0.20
C LEU A 163 -18.81 21.43 -1.11
N THR A 164 -18.05 20.44 -0.63
CA THR A 164 -17.76 19.23 -1.39
C THR A 164 -17.42 18.07 -0.46
N PRO A 165 -17.86 16.83 -0.76
CA PRO A 165 -17.53 15.68 0.06
C PRO A 165 -16.10 15.17 -0.21
N THR A 166 -15.34 15.83 -1.09
CA THR A 166 -13.97 15.40 -1.45
C THR A 166 -12.94 15.58 -0.34
N ILE A 167 -13.25 16.42 0.65
CA ILE A 167 -12.36 16.70 1.77
C ILE A 167 -13.13 16.65 3.10
N ASN A 168 -12.39 16.50 4.19
CA ASN A 168 -12.91 16.62 5.55
C ASN A 168 -12.43 17.94 6.19
N LYS A 169 -13.14 18.42 7.23
CA LYS A 169 -12.80 19.60 8.01
C LYS A 169 -11.47 19.48 8.77
N SER A 170 -11.04 18.26 9.10
CA SER A 170 -9.78 18.01 9.79
C SER A 170 -8.59 18.12 8.84
N CYS A 171 -7.53 18.79 9.29
CA CYS A 171 -6.29 18.94 8.53
C CYS A 171 -5.05 18.77 9.42
N ASP A 172 -3.96 18.35 8.80
CA ASP A 172 -2.62 18.44 9.39
C ASP A 172 -1.95 19.73 8.89
N ILE A 173 -1.18 20.40 9.76
CA ILE A 173 -0.43 21.62 9.42
C ILE A 173 1.01 21.50 9.90
N VAL A 174 1.95 21.92 9.06
CA VAL A 174 3.36 22.05 9.38
C VAL A 174 3.80 23.48 9.11
N ILE A 175 4.51 24.07 10.06
CA ILE A 175 5.14 25.39 9.94
C ILE A 175 6.65 25.19 10.09
N LYS A 176 7.44 25.81 9.20
CA LYS A 176 8.91 25.83 9.30
C LYS A 176 9.42 27.23 9.04
N ASN A 177 10.34 27.70 9.86
CA ASN A 177 10.96 29.02 9.75
C ASN A 177 12.48 29.00 10.04
N PRO A 178 13.25 28.04 9.50
CA PRO A 178 14.70 28.02 9.71
C PRO A 178 15.34 29.28 9.10
N ILE A 179 16.41 29.75 9.73
CA ILE A 179 17.27 30.82 9.19
C ILE A 179 18.22 30.16 8.19
N LEU A 180 17.98 30.38 6.89
CA LEU A 180 18.74 29.77 5.81
C LEU A 180 19.06 30.83 4.75
N ASN A 181 20.28 30.77 4.21
CA ASN A 181 20.55 31.42 2.93
C ASN A 181 19.98 30.57 1.78
N LYS A 182 19.98 31.14 0.56
CA LYS A 182 19.38 30.49 -0.61
C LYS A 182 20.03 29.13 -0.93
N GLU A 183 21.35 29.05 -0.88
CA GLU A 183 22.10 27.84 -1.21
C GLU A 183 21.84 26.70 -0.21
N MET A 184 21.81 27.02 1.08
CA MET A 184 21.46 26.06 2.14
C MET A 184 20.02 25.56 1.99
N ALA A 185 19.08 26.46 1.67
CA ALA A 185 17.68 26.09 1.43
C ALA A 185 17.55 25.12 0.26
N GLU A 186 18.17 25.41 -0.88
CA GLU A 186 18.16 24.54 -2.07
C GLU A 186 18.82 23.19 -1.78
N LYS A 187 19.96 23.17 -1.09
CA LYS A 187 20.68 21.95 -0.71
C LYS A 187 19.86 21.05 0.21
N ILE A 188 19.21 21.61 1.22
CA ILE A 188 18.35 20.85 2.14
C ILE A 188 17.17 20.21 1.40
N LEU A 189 16.55 20.91 0.45
CA LEU A 189 15.47 20.35 -0.36
C LEU A 189 15.98 19.21 -1.24
N GLU A 190 17.12 19.39 -1.92
CA GLU A 190 17.71 18.36 -2.78
C GLU A 190 18.08 17.09 -2.01
N MET A 191 18.71 17.24 -0.84
CA MET A 191 19.03 16.12 0.05
C MET A 191 17.76 15.39 0.50
N SER A 192 16.75 16.15 0.93
CA SER A 192 15.47 15.59 1.40
C SER A 192 14.76 14.78 0.31
N ILE A 193 14.75 15.29 -0.92
CA ILE A 193 14.14 14.62 -2.07
C ILE A 193 14.92 13.36 -2.45
N SER A 194 16.24 13.44 -2.50
CA SER A 194 17.10 12.31 -2.87
C SER A 194 16.94 11.15 -1.89
N GLU A 195 16.93 11.44 -0.60
CA GLU A 195 16.74 10.44 0.44
C GLU A 195 15.32 9.84 0.42
N ASP A 196 14.29 10.67 0.24
CA ASP A 196 12.90 10.20 0.10
C ASP A 196 12.74 9.24 -1.09
N ILE A 197 13.40 9.52 -2.22
CA ILE A 197 13.37 8.67 -3.42
C ILE A 197 14.13 7.37 -3.17
N LYS A 198 15.30 7.42 -2.52
CA LYS A 198 16.07 6.24 -2.13
C LYS A 198 15.24 5.32 -1.23
N ASN A 199 14.59 5.88 -0.22
CA ASN A 199 13.71 5.14 0.70
C ASN A 199 12.50 4.55 -0.04
N LEU A 200 11.88 5.32 -0.95
CA LEU A 200 10.78 4.82 -1.77
C LEU A 200 11.19 3.65 -2.67
N ARG A 201 12.39 3.69 -3.27
CA ARG A 201 12.92 2.58 -4.09
C ARG A 201 13.17 1.33 -3.24
N LYS A 202 13.79 1.47 -2.07
CA LYS A 202 14.01 0.36 -1.13
C LYS A 202 12.68 -0.29 -0.70
N TRP A 203 11.71 0.53 -0.31
CA TRP A 203 10.38 0.05 0.08
C TRP A 203 9.67 -0.68 -1.06
N ARG A 204 9.74 -0.16 -2.30
CA ARG A 204 9.16 -0.84 -3.47
C ARG A 204 9.84 -2.17 -3.78
N LYS A 205 11.17 -2.26 -3.62
CA LYS A 205 11.90 -3.52 -3.79
C LYS A 205 11.42 -4.55 -2.76
N SER A 206 11.38 -4.17 -1.48
CA SER A 206 10.87 -5.04 -0.42
C SER A 206 9.42 -5.50 -0.67
N LEU A 207 8.55 -4.63 -1.15
CA LEU A 207 7.19 -5.01 -1.53
C LEU A 207 7.18 -6.02 -2.69
N LYS A 208 8.00 -5.81 -3.72
CA LYS A 208 8.11 -6.76 -4.84
C LYS A 208 8.55 -8.13 -4.34
N ASP A 209 9.57 -8.17 -3.48
CA ASP A 209 10.09 -9.42 -2.93
C ASP A 209 9.04 -10.15 -2.09
N LYS A 210 8.28 -9.41 -1.25
CA LYS A 210 7.14 -9.95 -0.50
C LYS A 210 6.04 -10.50 -1.40
N MET A 211 5.71 -9.80 -2.49
CA MET A 211 4.70 -10.27 -3.44
C MET A 211 5.15 -11.54 -4.17
N ILE A 212 6.43 -11.64 -4.55
CA ILE A 212 6.99 -12.86 -5.16
C ILE A 212 6.93 -14.02 -4.16
N LYS A 213 7.29 -13.79 -2.89
CA LYS A 213 7.20 -14.81 -1.84
C LYS A 213 5.75 -15.29 -1.66
N ALA A 214 4.81 -14.36 -1.48
CA ALA A 214 3.39 -14.69 -1.32
C ALA A 214 2.83 -15.45 -2.55
N ALA A 215 3.22 -15.07 -3.76
CA ALA A 215 2.81 -15.79 -4.97
C ALA A 215 3.33 -17.23 -4.97
N LYS A 216 4.59 -17.46 -4.58
CA LYS A 216 5.17 -18.80 -4.44
C LYS A 216 4.42 -19.64 -3.39
N GLU A 217 4.16 -19.05 -2.23
CA GLU A 217 3.41 -19.71 -1.14
C GLU A 217 1.99 -20.10 -1.59
N ILE A 218 1.28 -19.23 -2.32
CA ILE A 218 -0.04 -19.53 -2.90
C ILE A 218 0.05 -20.68 -3.91
N THR A 219 1.04 -20.66 -4.80
CA THR A 219 1.25 -21.74 -5.78
C THR A 219 1.57 -23.07 -5.09
N LEU A 220 2.39 -23.08 -4.04
CA LEU A 220 2.67 -24.29 -3.29
C LEU A 220 1.46 -24.78 -2.50
N ALA A 221 0.68 -23.88 -1.90
CA ALA A 221 -0.57 -24.20 -1.21
C ALA A 221 -1.59 -24.87 -2.17
N SER A 222 -1.69 -24.39 -3.41
CA SER A 222 -2.56 -25.03 -4.42
C SER A 222 -2.11 -26.44 -4.85
N LYS A 223 -0.90 -26.86 -4.45
CA LYS A 223 -0.32 -28.17 -4.76
C LYS A 223 -0.36 -29.13 -3.58
N ILE A 224 -0.84 -28.70 -2.41
CA ILE A 224 -1.03 -29.60 -1.25
C ILE A 224 -1.89 -30.78 -1.69
N ILE A 225 -1.42 -31.99 -1.36
CA ILE A 225 -2.15 -33.22 -1.66
C ILE A 225 -3.30 -33.32 -0.66
N THR A 226 -4.53 -33.21 -1.15
CA THR A 226 -5.75 -33.44 -0.35
C THR A 226 -6.36 -34.82 -0.61
N GLU A 227 -6.01 -35.43 -1.74
CA GLU A 227 -6.36 -36.79 -2.13
C GLU A 227 -5.25 -37.39 -3.01
N GLY A 228 -4.84 -38.64 -2.76
CA GLY A 228 -3.99 -39.45 -3.62
C GLY A 228 -2.81 -40.16 -2.94
N ASP A 229 -2.07 -40.92 -3.76
CA ASP A 229 -0.91 -41.71 -3.32
C ASP A 229 0.30 -40.84 -2.99
N VAL A 230 0.85 -41.00 -1.79
CA VAL A 230 2.00 -40.23 -1.28
C VAL A 230 3.31 -40.96 -1.52
N GLY A 231 3.36 -42.26 -1.21
CA GLY A 231 4.60 -43.03 -1.21
C GLY A 231 4.46 -44.41 -0.57
N GLU A 232 5.59 -45.03 -0.29
CA GLU A 232 5.69 -46.39 0.26
C GLU A 232 6.61 -46.43 1.46
N ILE A 233 6.25 -47.22 2.48
CA ILE A 233 7.07 -47.40 3.68
C ILE A 233 8.28 -48.27 3.34
N VAL A 234 9.48 -47.74 3.51
CA VAL A 234 10.73 -48.45 3.19
C VAL A 234 11.48 -48.96 4.42
N ASP A 235 11.24 -48.37 5.60
CA ASP A 235 11.89 -48.79 6.84
C ASP A 235 11.08 -48.30 8.07
N ILE A 236 11.17 -49.02 9.19
CA ILE A 236 10.50 -48.69 10.46
C ILE A 236 11.51 -48.87 11.60
N LYS A 237 11.89 -47.78 12.27
CA LYS A 237 12.88 -47.78 13.36
C LYS A 237 12.48 -46.84 14.48
N ASP A 238 12.56 -47.31 15.73
CA ASP A 238 12.34 -46.50 16.93
C ASP A 238 11.04 -45.68 16.91
N GLY A 239 9.95 -46.29 16.44
CA GLY A 239 8.63 -45.63 16.30
C GLY A 239 8.52 -44.64 15.15
N LYS A 240 9.57 -44.46 14.34
CA LYS A 240 9.60 -43.64 13.14
C LYS A 240 9.38 -44.49 11.89
N ILE A 241 8.48 -44.01 11.04
CA ILE A 241 8.11 -44.65 9.78
C ILE A 241 8.78 -43.86 8.65
N MET A 242 9.70 -44.51 7.93
CA MET A 242 10.39 -43.91 6.79
C MET A 242 9.60 -44.19 5.52
N VAL A 243 9.07 -43.12 4.92
CA VAL A 243 8.24 -43.19 3.71
C VAL A 243 9.05 -42.62 2.55
N LYS A 244 9.26 -43.43 1.52
CA LYS A 244 9.84 -42.97 0.25
C LYS A 244 8.72 -42.35 -0.58
N LEU A 245 8.88 -41.07 -0.91
CA LEU A 245 7.89 -40.31 -1.68
C LEU A 245 7.80 -40.81 -3.13
N ASN A 246 6.61 -40.72 -3.71
CA ASN A 246 6.39 -40.97 -5.14
C ASN A 246 7.16 -39.98 -6.03
N GLN A 247 7.32 -40.32 -7.31
CA GLN A 247 8.10 -39.53 -8.28
C GLN A 247 7.48 -38.16 -8.63
N ASP A 248 6.25 -37.91 -8.18
CA ASP A 248 5.52 -36.67 -8.33
C ASP A 248 5.23 -35.96 -7.00
N VAL A 249 5.73 -36.47 -5.86
CA VAL A 249 5.47 -35.94 -4.52
C VAL A 249 6.73 -35.32 -3.92
N CYS A 250 6.58 -34.12 -3.34
CA CYS A 250 7.62 -33.35 -2.66
C CYS A 250 7.16 -33.03 -1.24
N ALA A 251 8.12 -32.85 -0.33
CA ALA A 251 7.84 -32.38 1.02
C ALA A 251 8.47 -31.00 1.30
N TYR A 252 7.73 -30.17 2.01
CA TYR A 252 8.12 -28.83 2.43
C TYR A 252 7.96 -28.67 3.94
N ASP A 253 8.75 -27.82 4.58
CA ASP A 253 8.52 -27.44 5.97
C ASP A 253 7.37 -26.40 6.08
N LEU A 254 7.05 -25.98 7.30
CA LEU A 254 6.04 -24.95 7.58
C LEU A 254 6.42 -23.55 7.04
N ASN A 255 7.68 -23.35 6.63
CA ASN A 255 8.17 -22.12 6.00
C ASN A 255 8.18 -22.21 4.46
N TRP A 256 7.66 -23.29 3.88
CA TRP A 256 7.68 -23.60 2.44
C TRP A 256 9.09 -23.78 1.87
N GLU A 257 10.05 -24.16 2.71
CA GLU A 257 11.37 -24.62 2.27
C GLU A 257 11.30 -26.10 1.95
N LYS A 258 11.84 -26.51 0.80
CA LYS A 258 11.78 -27.91 0.37
C LYS A 258 12.70 -28.74 1.25
N VAL A 259 12.16 -29.79 1.86
CA VAL A 259 12.90 -30.72 2.72
C VAL A 259 13.09 -32.11 2.09
N ALA A 260 12.26 -32.48 1.11
CA ALA A 260 12.46 -33.70 0.32
C ALA A 260 11.99 -33.54 -1.14
N ASN A 261 12.77 -34.10 -2.06
CA ASN A 261 12.45 -34.26 -3.49
C ASN A 261 11.67 -35.56 -3.75
N PRO A 262 11.12 -35.74 -4.97
CA PRO A 262 10.54 -37.02 -5.37
C PRO A 262 11.50 -38.19 -5.20
N GLY A 263 11.00 -39.30 -4.69
CA GLY A 263 11.79 -40.49 -4.43
C GLY A 263 12.72 -40.40 -3.20
N GLU A 264 12.78 -39.27 -2.52
CA GLU A 264 13.48 -39.13 -1.24
C GLU A 264 12.59 -39.57 -0.07
N ILE A 265 13.20 -39.71 1.10
CA ILE A 265 12.54 -40.26 2.30
C ILE A 265 12.11 -39.13 3.22
N VAL A 266 10.87 -39.22 3.70
CA VAL A 266 10.35 -38.42 4.81
C VAL A 266 10.06 -39.32 6.01
N THR A 267 10.12 -38.73 7.20
CA THR A 267 9.79 -39.43 8.44
C THR A 267 8.38 -39.09 8.88
N MET A 268 7.62 -40.10 9.27
CA MET A 268 6.28 -40.00 9.82
C MET A 268 6.20 -40.79 11.13
N THR A 269 5.14 -40.56 11.91
CA THR A 269 4.83 -41.28 13.15
C THR A 269 3.39 -41.76 13.13
N ALA A 270 3.10 -42.82 13.88
CA ALA A 270 1.75 -43.34 14.08
C ALA A 270 1.53 -43.56 15.59
N ASP A 271 0.28 -43.44 16.04
CA ASP A 271 -0.07 -43.71 17.43
C ASP A 271 -0.01 -45.22 17.73
N ASN A 272 -0.45 -46.08 16.80
CA ASN A 272 -0.40 -47.53 16.92
C ASN A 272 0.34 -48.21 15.73
N PRO A 273 1.68 -48.21 15.71
CA PRO A 273 2.44 -48.73 14.56
C PRO A 273 2.45 -50.26 14.43
N SER A 274 1.74 -51.00 15.30
CA SER A 274 1.83 -52.46 15.43
C SER A 274 1.42 -53.22 14.16
N GLU A 275 0.52 -52.65 13.36
CA GLU A 275 -0.01 -53.28 12.14
C GLU A 275 0.66 -52.79 10.85
N ILE A 276 1.55 -51.80 10.95
CA ILE A 276 2.23 -51.16 9.82
C ILE A 276 3.41 -52.02 9.38
N LYS A 277 3.55 -52.25 8.07
CA LYS A 277 4.62 -53.08 7.48
C LYS A 277 5.41 -52.33 6.42
N VAL A 278 6.67 -52.70 6.28
CA VAL A 278 7.49 -52.28 5.13
C VAL A 278 6.82 -52.77 3.84
N GLY A 279 6.71 -51.87 2.87
CA GLY A 279 5.99 -52.05 1.61
C GLY A 279 4.54 -51.57 1.62
N ASP A 280 3.99 -51.17 2.77
CA ASP A 280 2.65 -50.58 2.81
C ASP A 280 2.65 -49.20 2.13
N LYS A 281 1.55 -48.90 1.43
CA LYS A 281 1.32 -47.61 0.78
C LYS A 281 0.79 -46.57 1.74
N VAL A 282 1.26 -45.34 1.57
CA VAL A 282 0.78 -44.16 2.28
C VAL A 282 -0.05 -43.32 1.32
N VAL A 283 -1.26 -42.96 1.76
CA VAL A 283 -2.23 -42.20 0.97
C VAL A 283 -2.79 -41.05 1.79
N ILE A 284 -3.27 -40.02 1.11
CA ILE A 284 -4.13 -38.99 1.71
C ILE A 284 -5.52 -39.14 1.08
N GLU A 285 -6.56 -39.17 1.92
CA GLU A 285 -7.96 -39.11 1.48
C GLU A 285 -8.73 -38.20 2.43
N ASN A 286 -9.55 -37.28 1.89
CA ASN A 286 -10.27 -36.28 2.70
C ASN A 286 -9.35 -35.49 3.66
N GLU A 287 -8.14 -35.16 3.22
CA GLU A 287 -7.11 -34.48 4.03
C GLU A 287 -6.54 -35.31 5.21
N GLU A 288 -6.91 -36.59 5.33
CA GLU A 288 -6.36 -37.50 6.33
C GLU A 288 -5.23 -38.35 5.73
N LEU A 289 -4.06 -38.33 6.37
CA LEU A 289 -2.88 -39.12 5.98
C LEU A 289 -2.88 -40.45 6.74
N TYR A 290 -2.85 -41.57 6.03
CA TYR A 290 -2.86 -42.90 6.66
C TYR A 290 -2.23 -43.98 5.79
N VAL A 291 -2.04 -45.16 6.38
CA VAL A 291 -1.59 -46.37 5.67
C VAL A 291 -2.78 -47.05 4.99
N GLU A 292 -2.75 -47.20 3.66
CA GLU A 292 -3.91 -47.62 2.86
C GLU A 292 -4.53 -48.94 3.32
N ARG A 293 -3.69 -49.92 3.69
CA ARG A 293 -4.07 -51.29 4.03
C ARG A 293 -4.80 -51.41 5.38
N CYS A 294 -4.26 -50.79 6.43
CA CYS A 294 -4.80 -50.89 7.80
C CYS A 294 -5.57 -49.65 8.25
N LYS A 295 -5.60 -48.59 7.44
CA LYS A 295 -6.22 -47.29 7.74
C LYS A 295 -5.67 -46.65 9.02
N GLU A 296 -4.45 -47.02 9.42
CA GLU A 296 -3.76 -46.42 10.58
C GLU A 296 -3.33 -44.98 10.23
N PRO A 297 -3.77 -43.97 11.00
CA PRO A 297 -3.39 -42.57 10.78
C PRO A 297 -1.88 -42.34 10.95
N LEU A 298 -1.33 -41.47 10.11
CA LEU A 298 0.05 -41.02 10.20
C LEU A 298 0.11 -39.52 10.48
N GLN A 299 1.12 -39.12 11.24
CA GLN A 299 1.47 -37.73 11.53
C GLN A 299 2.81 -37.42 10.87
N CYS A 300 2.95 -36.21 10.32
CA CYS A 300 4.21 -35.73 9.78
C CYS A 300 4.36 -34.22 10.00
N GLU A 301 5.59 -33.75 10.15
CA GLU A 301 5.91 -32.32 10.35
C GLU A 301 6.21 -31.58 9.03
N VAL A 302 5.73 -32.15 7.91
CA VAL A 302 5.98 -31.64 6.56
C VAL A 302 4.69 -31.49 5.78
N ILE A 303 4.68 -30.55 4.84
CA ILE A 303 3.59 -30.33 3.89
C ILE A 303 3.90 -31.15 2.64
N LEU A 304 3.03 -32.10 2.32
CA LEU A 304 3.14 -32.95 1.14
C LEU A 304 2.44 -32.27 -0.06
N THR A 305 3.14 -32.18 -1.18
CA THR A 305 2.65 -31.47 -2.37
C THR A 305 2.98 -32.23 -3.66
N TYR A 306 2.19 -32.02 -4.70
CA TYR A 306 2.55 -32.47 -6.06
C TYR A 306 3.62 -31.57 -6.68
N CYS A 307 4.76 -32.13 -7.09
CA CYS A 307 5.86 -31.36 -7.67
C CYS A 307 5.54 -30.85 -9.09
N ASN A 308 4.88 -31.69 -9.91
CA ASN A 308 4.77 -31.50 -11.37
C ASN A 308 3.38 -31.09 -11.88
N ARG A 309 2.38 -30.87 -11.03
CA ARG A 309 1.10 -30.31 -11.47
C ARG A 309 1.25 -28.79 -11.70
N GLY A 310 0.92 -28.35 -12.91
CA GLY A 310 0.89 -26.96 -13.36
C GLY A 310 -0.45 -26.64 -14.00
#